data_AF-A0A0E4GZJ1-F1
#
_entry.id   AF-A0A0E4GZJ1-F1
#
_cell.length_a   1.000
_cell.length_b   1.000
_cell.length_c   1.000
_cell.angle_alpha   90.00
_cell.angle_beta   90.00
_cell.angle_gamma   90.00
#
_symmetry.space_group_name_H-M   'P 1'
#
loop_
_entity.id
_entity.type
_entity.pdbx_description
1 polymer ?
#
loop_
_entity_poly.entity_id
_entity_poly.type
_entity_poly.pdbx_seq_one_letter_code
_entity_poly.pdbx_strand_id
1 'polypeptide(L)'
;MSTSPDLTQPLPDPNWAMPSPAGEVLLAVFGSAAAVFVAYCAFLSYRKRSPLPLLFALAGAFSIMLEPIADALGKVQHLPVGQINAFVTAGQPIPWAIALGYIWYFGLGPILLWRFAEQRSMTPRRWYTAAALAYLAVTLVEQIPIAIGLWKYYGHQPLVVGVMPIDMAIANMVSVILPMVVIYAIWPILTGWRQLLVLALVPICVVGGHTGAAAPAYMLIDANPNVPSAFVHLAGVVTCIFSVLIVWFAVKLLHGGFPEIAADREAHRTAAPEPVHAH
;
A
#
# COMPACT_ATOMS: atom_id res chain seq x y z
N MET A 1 -22.32 12.82 -23.16
CA MET A 1 -22.14 12.09 -21.88
C MET A 1 -20.94 12.72 -21.20
N SER A 2 -21.09 13.24 -19.99
CA SER A 2 -20.00 13.86 -19.22
C SER A 2 -19.00 12.77 -18.84
N THR A 3 -17.80 12.79 -19.41
CA THR A 3 -16.74 11.77 -19.22
C THR A 3 -15.74 12.15 -18.12
N SER A 4 -15.96 13.25 -17.40
CA SER A 4 -15.15 13.62 -16.25
C SER A 4 -15.82 13.11 -14.97
N PRO A 5 -15.15 12.27 -14.15
CA PRO A 5 -15.70 11.88 -12.85
C PRO A 5 -15.97 13.13 -12.02
N ASP A 6 -17.24 13.32 -11.65
CA ASP A 6 -17.65 14.42 -10.80
C ASP A 6 -17.24 14.12 -9.36
N LEU A 7 -16.02 14.56 -9.02
CA LEU A 7 -15.44 14.43 -7.67
C LEU A 7 -16.14 15.32 -6.63
N THR A 8 -17.19 16.07 -7.01
CA THR A 8 -17.98 16.87 -6.07
C THR A 8 -19.19 16.12 -5.53
N GLN A 9 -19.46 14.90 -6.00
CA GLN A 9 -20.59 14.12 -5.52
C GLN A 9 -20.39 13.69 -4.06
N PRO A 10 -21.29 14.08 -3.14
CA PRO A 10 -21.15 13.75 -1.72
C PRO A 10 -21.49 12.29 -1.41
N LEU A 11 -22.14 11.57 -2.33
CA LEU A 11 -22.65 10.22 -2.12
C LEU A 11 -22.33 9.30 -3.31
N PRO A 12 -22.16 7.99 -3.06
CA PRO A 12 -21.98 7.01 -4.12
C PRO A 12 -23.23 6.94 -5.01
N ASP A 13 -23.04 6.75 -6.31
CA ASP A 13 -24.14 6.61 -7.28
C ASP A 13 -24.59 5.14 -7.36
N PRO A 14 -25.76 4.77 -6.82
CA PRO A 14 -26.20 3.37 -6.77
C PRO A 14 -26.53 2.80 -8.15
N ASN A 15 -26.75 3.64 -9.16
CA ASN A 15 -27.10 3.22 -10.51
C ASN A 15 -25.89 3.21 -11.45
N TRP A 16 -24.69 3.43 -10.93
CA TRP A 16 -23.50 3.48 -11.75
C TRP A 16 -23.17 2.10 -12.33
N ALA A 17 -23.21 2.01 -13.66
CA ALA A 17 -23.16 0.74 -14.37
C ALA A 17 -21.82 0.51 -15.06
N MET A 18 -21.34 -0.74 -14.98
CA MET A 18 -20.09 -1.21 -15.57
C MET A 18 -19.99 -0.79 -17.03
N PRO A 19 -18.96 -0.02 -17.43
CA PRO A 19 -18.70 0.22 -18.83
C PRO A 19 -18.27 -1.09 -19.49
N SER A 20 -19.11 -1.63 -20.36
CA SER A 20 -18.75 -2.78 -21.21
C SER A 20 -18.05 -2.27 -22.48
N PRO A 21 -16.92 -2.86 -22.90
CA PRO A 21 -16.29 -4.08 -22.37
C PRO A 21 -15.19 -3.84 -21.33
N ALA A 22 -14.98 -2.61 -20.85
CA ALA A 22 -13.83 -2.24 -20.02
C ALA A 22 -13.67 -3.09 -18.75
N GLY A 23 -14.79 -3.48 -18.12
CA GLY A 23 -14.77 -4.35 -16.94
C GLY A 23 -14.26 -5.76 -17.20
N GLU A 24 -14.71 -6.38 -18.28
CA GLU A 24 -14.28 -7.71 -18.71
C GLU A 24 -12.80 -7.68 -19.11
N VAL A 25 -12.38 -6.61 -19.79
CA VAL A 25 -10.97 -6.39 -20.15
C VAL A 25 -10.11 -6.25 -18.90
N LEU A 26 -10.53 -5.46 -17.90
CA LEU A 26 -9.78 -5.33 -16.64
C LEU A 26 -9.65 -6.69 -15.93
N LEU A 27 -10.75 -7.44 -15.81
CA LEU A 27 -10.75 -8.77 -15.21
C LEU A 27 -9.80 -9.72 -15.95
N ALA A 28 -9.85 -9.72 -17.28
CA ALA A 28 -8.98 -10.56 -18.11
C ALA A 28 -7.51 -10.17 -17.94
N VAL A 29 -7.17 -8.88 -17.92
CA VAL A 29 -5.80 -8.39 -17.74
C VAL A 29 -5.28 -8.74 -16.34
N PHE A 30 -6.03 -8.40 -15.29
CA PHE A 30 -5.58 -8.60 -13.91
C PHE A 30 -5.56 -10.11 -13.56
N GLY A 31 -6.54 -10.87 -14.05
CA GLY A 31 -6.57 -12.32 -13.88
C GLY A 31 -5.44 -13.03 -14.63
N SER A 32 -5.14 -12.62 -15.86
CA SER A 32 -4.00 -13.18 -16.62
C SER A 32 -2.67 -12.82 -15.96
N ALA A 33 -2.51 -11.57 -15.51
CA ALA A 33 -1.32 -11.14 -14.77
C ALA A 33 -1.14 -11.96 -13.48
N ALA A 34 -2.22 -12.18 -12.71
CA ALA A 34 -2.20 -13.02 -11.52
C ALA A 34 -1.81 -14.47 -11.84
N ALA A 35 -2.38 -15.06 -12.89
CA ALA A 35 -2.07 -16.43 -13.30
C ALA A 35 -0.59 -16.58 -13.73
N VAL A 36 -0.07 -15.65 -14.55
CA VAL A 36 1.34 -15.62 -14.96
C VAL A 36 2.25 -15.44 -13.75
N PHE A 37 1.88 -14.54 -12.84
CA PHE A 37 2.66 -14.29 -11.63
C PHE A 37 2.70 -15.52 -10.71
N VAL A 38 1.56 -16.19 -10.47
CA VAL A 38 1.51 -17.42 -9.67
C VAL A 38 2.30 -18.55 -10.33
N ALA A 39 2.21 -18.70 -11.65
CA ALA A 39 3.01 -19.68 -12.40
C ALA A 39 4.52 -19.38 -12.28
N TYR A 40 4.91 -18.10 -12.35
CA TYR A 40 6.28 -17.68 -12.13
C TYR A 40 6.75 -17.94 -10.68
N CYS A 41 5.90 -17.69 -9.70
CA CYS A 41 6.17 -18.04 -8.29
C CYS A 41 6.35 -19.55 -8.12
N ALA A 42 5.50 -20.38 -8.73
CA ALA A 42 5.64 -21.84 -8.70
C ALA A 42 6.97 -22.29 -9.34
N PHE A 43 7.32 -21.72 -10.50
CA PHE A 43 8.59 -21.99 -11.17
C PHE A 43 9.80 -21.59 -10.29
N LEU A 44 9.77 -20.39 -9.69
CA LEU A 44 10.82 -19.94 -8.78
C LEU A 44 10.89 -20.83 -7.53
N SER A 45 9.75 -21.21 -6.96
CA SER A 45 9.68 -22.09 -5.80
C SER A 45 10.32 -23.44 -6.08
N TYR A 46 10.05 -24.02 -7.25
CA TYR A 46 10.69 -25.24 -7.71
C TYR A 46 12.22 -25.06 -7.89
N ARG A 47 12.64 -24.02 -8.62
CA ARG A 47 14.06 -23.79 -8.95
C ARG A 47 14.91 -23.42 -7.73
N LYS A 48 14.34 -22.67 -6.78
CA LYS A 48 15.01 -22.22 -5.54
C LYS A 48 14.78 -23.17 -4.37
N ARG A 49 13.95 -24.22 -4.53
CA ARG A 49 13.54 -25.14 -3.46
C ARG A 49 13.06 -24.41 -2.21
N SER A 50 12.24 -23.38 -2.41
CA SER A 50 11.73 -22.53 -1.34
C SER A 50 10.26 -22.20 -1.61
N PRO A 51 9.34 -22.36 -0.63
CA PRO A 51 7.95 -21.98 -0.81
C PRO A 51 7.74 -20.46 -0.76
N LEU A 52 8.74 -19.66 -0.38
CA LEU A 52 8.62 -18.20 -0.24
C LEU A 52 7.98 -17.47 -1.44
N PRO A 53 8.32 -17.73 -2.71
CA PRO A 53 7.67 -17.08 -3.85
C PRO A 53 6.14 -17.29 -3.86
N LEU A 54 5.68 -18.53 -3.63
CA LEU A 54 4.25 -18.83 -3.53
C LEU A 54 3.62 -18.20 -2.28
N LEU A 55 4.34 -18.16 -1.15
CA LEU A 55 3.88 -17.48 0.06
C LEU A 55 3.74 -15.97 -0.16
N PHE A 56 4.61 -15.32 -0.96
CA PHE A 56 4.46 -13.91 -1.31
C PHE A 56 3.21 -13.67 -2.17
N ALA A 57 2.93 -14.53 -3.15
CA ALA A 57 1.70 -14.44 -3.93
C ALA A 57 0.45 -14.61 -3.05
N LEU A 58 0.45 -15.59 -2.15
CA LEU A 58 -0.66 -15.82 -1.22
C LEU A 58 -0.81 -14.66 -0.23
N ALA A 59 0.29 -14.10 0.27
CA ALA A 59 0.26 -12.95 1.15
C ALA A 59 -0.26 -11.69 0.43
N GLY A 60 0.10 -11.50 -0.84
CA GLY A 60 -0.49 -10.46 -1.68
C GLY A 60 -2.00 -10.63 -1.83
N ALA A 61 -2.49 -11.86 -1.99
CA ALA A 61 -3.93 -12.14 -1.99
C ALA A 61 -4.60 -11.73 -0.67
N PHE A 62 -3.98 -12.04 0.48
CA PHE A 62 -4.50 -11.67 1.80
C PHE A 62 -4.45 -10.16 2.06
N SER A 63 -3.58 -9.42 1.38
CA SER A 63 -3.56 -7.96 1.46
C SER A 63 -4.85 -7.31 0.93
N ILE A 64 -5.75 -8.06 0.26
CA ILE A 64 -7.08 -7.57 -0.17
C ILE A 64 -7.92 -6.99 0.97
N MET A 65 -7.58 -7.31 2.22
CA MET A 65 -8.17 -6.69 3.41
C MET A 65 -8.00 -5.16 3.46
N LEU A 66 -7.03 -4.60 2.74
CA LEU A 66 -6.88 -3.15 2.61
C LEU A 66 -8.05 -2.53 1.83
N GLU A 67 -8.49 -3.18 0.76
CA GLU A 67 -9.47 -2.62 -0.18
C GLU A 67 -10.73 -2.10 0.51
N PRO A 68 -11.45 -2.87 1.36
CA PRO A 68 -12.67 -2.36 1.96
C PRO A 68 -12.44 -1.22 2.97
N ILE A 69 -11.25 -1.13 3.56
CA ILE A 69 -10.89 -0.01 4.43
C ILE A 69 -10.64 1.23 3.58
N ALA A 70 -9.91 1.08 2.48
CA ALA A 70 -9.63 2.15 1.54
C ALA A 70 -10.91 2.65 0.85
N ASP A 71 -11.80 1.76 0.45
CA ASP A 71 -13.07 2.13 -0.18
C ASP A 71 -13.96 2.93 0.77
N ALA A 72 -14.11 2.44 2.01
CA ALA A 72 -14.97 3.08 2.99
C ALA A 72 -14.44 4.44 3.47
N LEU A 73 -13.15 4.52 3.78
CA LEU A 73 -12.54 5.72 4.38
C LEU A 73 -12.00 6.70 3.33
N GLY A 74 -11.49 6.19 2.21
CA GLY A 74 -11.02 6.97 1.07
C GLY A 74 -12.13 7.38 0.11
N LYS A 75 -13.36 6.92 0.34
CA LYS A 75 -14.54 7.17 -0.50
C LYS A 75 -14.28 6.78 -1.95
N VAL A 76 -13.91 5.52 -2.14
CA VAL A 76 -13.82 4.90 -3.45
C VAL A 76 -15.09 4.11 -3.70
N GLN A 77 -15.63 4.27 -4.89
CA GLN A 77 -16.77 3.50 -5.36
C GLN A 77 -16.35 2.67 -6.56
N HIS A 78 -16.53 1.35 -6.45
CA HIS A 78 -16.56 0.41 -7.57
C HIS A 78 -17.98 0.34 -8.17
N LEU A 79 -18.13 -0.18 -9.38
CA LEU A 79 -19.43 -0.11 -10.08
C LEU A 79 -20.45 -1.08 -9.48
N PRO A 80 -21.57 -0.59 -8.92
CA PRO A 80 -22.58 -1.44 -8.29
C PRO A 80 -23.36 -2.30 -9.29
N VAL A 81 -23.52 -1.86 -10.53
CA VAL A 81 -24.35 -2.54 -11.53
C VAL A 81 -23.47 -3.18 -12.60
N GLY A 82 -23.64 -4.49 -12.86
CA GLY A 82 -22.94 -5.23 -13.93
C GLY A 82 -21.51 -5.67 -13.61
N GLN A 83 -21.00 -5.39 -12.41
CA GLN A 83 -19.70 -5.85 -11.94
C GLN A 83 -19.73 -7.31 -11.48
N ILE A 84 -18.64 -8.04 -11.75
CA ILE A 84 -18.43 -9.40 -11.24
C ILE A 84 -17.74 -9.31 -9.87
N ASN A 85 -18.54 -9.42 -8.82
CA ASN A 85 -18.08 -9.25 -7.43
C ASN A 85 -17.37 -10.50 -6.91
N ALA A 86 -16.23 -10.29 -6.24
CA ALA A 86 -15.55 -11.30 -5.44
C ALA A 86 -16.26 -11.51 -4.10
N PHE A 87 -16.53 -10.41 -3.40
CA PHE A 87 -17.25 -10.39 -2.13
C PHE A 87 -17.81 -8.99 -1.86
N VAL A 88 -18.66 -8.88 -0.85
CA VAL A 88 -19.23 -7.61 -0.38
C VAL A 88 -18.87 -7.47 1.09
N THR A 89 -18.36 -6.32 1.49
CA THR A 89 -18.03 -6.02 2.89
C THR A 89 -18.20 -4.53 3.15
N ALA A 90 -18.63 -4.15 4.36
CA ALA A 90 -18.97 -2.78 4.72
C ALA A 90 -19.92 -2.07 3.72
N GLY A 91 -20.77 -2.83 3.02
CA GLY A 91 -21.69 -2.32 1.99
C GLY A 91 -21.04 -2.02 0.64
N GLN A 92 -19.73 -2.25 0.48
CA GLN A 92 -19.00 -2.03 -0.76
C GLN A 92 -18.76 -3.35 -1.50
N PRO A 93 -19.17 -3.46 -2.78
CA PRO A 93 -18.89 -4.63 -3.61
C PRO A 93 -17.46 -4.57 -4.17
N ILE A 94 -16.63 -5.56 -3.80
CA ILE A 94 -15.25 -5.65 -4.28
C ILE A 94 -15.21 -6.53 -5.55
N PRO A 95 -14.69 -6.05 -6.70
CA PRO A 95 -14.62 -6.83 -7.92
C PRO A 95 -13.54 -7.92 -7.90
N TRP A 96 -13.77 -9.01 -8.63
CA TRP A 96 -12.75 -10.03 -8.88
C TRP A 96 -11.48 -9.49 -9.53
N ALA A 97 -11.60 -8.49 -10.41
CA ALA A 97 -10.44 -7.87 -11.03
C ALA A 97 -9.45 -7.36 -9.98
N ILE A 98 -9.94 -6.61 -8.98
CA ILE A 98 -9.12 -6.06 -7.90
C ILE A 98 -8.58 -7.17 -7.00
N ALA A 99 -9.41 -8.13 -6.59
CA ALA A 99 -8.97 -9.27 -5.79
C ALA A 99 -7.80 -10.03 -6.43
N LEU A 100 -7.84 -10.25 -7.75
CA LEU A 100 -6.75 -10.87 -8.51
C LEU A 100 -5.55 -9.93 -8.69
N GLY A 101 -5.81 -8.63 -8.85
CA GLY A 101 -4.80 -7.56 -8.86
C GLY A 101 -3.86 -7.62 -7.66
N TYR A 102 -4.44 -7.72 -6.47
CA TYR A 102 -3.70 -7.73 -5.20
C TYR A 102 -2.65 -8.84 -5.10
N ILE A 103 -2.89 -10.01 -5.73
CA ILE A 103 -1.96 -11.15 -5.73
C ILE A 103 -0.59 -10.73 -6.28
N TRP A 104 -0.56 -10.06 -7.43
CA TRP A 104 0.69 -9.63 -8.05
C TRP A 104 1.12 -8.24 -7.59
N TYR A 105 0.19 -7.34 -7.29
CA TYR A 105 0.49 -5.97 -6.89
C TYR A 105 1.32 -5.92 -5.58
N PHE A 106 0.90 -6.66 -4.55
CA PHE A 106 1.62 -6.72 -3.28
C PHE A 106 2.57 -7.92 -3.16
N GLY A 107 2.37 -8.98 -3.95
CA GLY A 107 3.25 -10.14 -3.97
C GLY A 107 4.57 -9.93 -4.74
N LEU A 108 4.57 -9.08 -5.77
CA LEU A 108 5.72 -8.92 -6.66
C LEU A 108 6.91 -8.22 -6.00
N GLY A 109 6.67 -7.21 -5.16
CA GLY A 109 7.71 -6.41 -4.52
C GLY A 109 8.76 -7.25 -3.77
N PRO A 110 8.36 -8.12 -2.83
CA PRO A 110 9.28 -9.03 -2.13
C PRO A 110 10.05 -9.99 -3.08
N ILE A 111 9.46 -10.40 -4.20
CA ILE A 111 10.14 -11.24 -5.20
C ILE A 111 11.21 -10.44 -5.95
N LEU A 112 10.93 -9.19 -6.31
CA LEU A 112 11.94 -8.31 -6.92
C LEU A 112 13.12 -8.05 -5.98
N LEU A 113 12.89 -8.07 -4.67
CA LEU A 113 13.95 -7.96 -3.67
C LEU A 113 14.77 -9.23 -3.48
N TRP A 114 14.32 -10.39 -3.96
CA TRP A 114 14.91 -11.69 -3.63
C TRP A 114 16.43 -11.72 -3.71
N ARG A 115 16.99 -11.28 -4.85
CA ARG A 115 18.45 -11.27 -5.07
C ARG A 115 19.18 -10.34 -4.11
N PHE A 116 18.61 -9.16 -3.86
CA PHE A 116 19.19 -8.20 -2.93
C PHE A 116 19.11 -8.69 -1.49
N ALA A 117 18.03 -9.39 -1.13
CA ALA A 117 17.83 -9.98 0.18
C ALA A 117 18.81 -11.14 0.43
N GLU A 118 19.00 -12.04 -0.54
CA GLU A 118 20.04 -13.09 -0.50
C GLU A 118 21.45 -12.49 -0.29
N GLN A 119 21.76 -11.38 -0.99
CA GLN A 119 23.09 -10.75 -0.97
C GLN A 119 23.27 -9.69 0.12
N ARG A 120 22.21 -9.38 0.87
CA ARG A 120 22.16 -8.27 1.85
C ARG A 120 22.69 -6.95 1.28
N SER A 121 22.32 -6.63 0.04
CA SER A 121 22.91 -5.53 -0.75
C SER A 121 21.97 -4.35 -1.02
N MET A 122 20.82 -4.27 -0.36
CA MET A 122 19.99 -3.05 -0.44
C MET A 122 20.70 -1.90 0.25
N THR A 123 20.74 -0.73 -0.39
CA THR A 123 21.25 0.52 0.21
C THR A 123 20.10 1.50 0.42
N PRO A 124 20.23 2.52 1.29
CA PRO A 124 19.19 3.54 1.45
C PRO A 124 18.77 4.19 0.13
N ARG A 125 19.72 4.50 -0.76
CA ARG A 125 19.43 5.07 -2.08
C ARG A 125 18.55 4.14 -2.93
N ARG A 126 18.81 2.83 -2.90
CA ARG A 126 17.99 1.84 -3.63
C ARG A 126 16.58 1.75 -3.07
N TRP A 127 16.41 1.88 -1.74
CA TRP A 127 15.09 1.94 -1.12
C TRP A 127 14.29 3.15 -1.58
N TYR A 128 14.87 4.34 -1.57
CA TYR A 128 14.19 5.54 -2.05
C TYR A 128 13.90 5.50 -3.56
N THR A 129 14.78 4.87 -4.34
CA THR A 129 14.53 4.62 -5.77
C THR A 129 13.35 3.66 -5.96
N ALA A 130 13.30 2.57 -5.19
CA ALA A 130 12.19 1.63 -5.22
C ALA A 130 10.88 2.32 -4.81
N ALA A 131 10.91 3.19 -3.80
CA ALA A 131 9.75 3.98 -3.37
C ALA A 131 9.25 4.91 -4.47
N ALA A 132 10.14 5.66 -5.13
CA ALA A 132 9.76 6.51 -6.26
C ALA A 132 9.16 5.70 -7.41
N LEU A 133 9.74 4.54 -7.75
CA LEU A 133 9.20 3.66 -8.80
C LEU A 133 7.84 3.05 -8.39
N ALA A 134 7.67 2.69 -7.12
CA ALA A 134 6.39 2.18 -6.61
C ALA A 134 5.31 3.26 -6.72
N TYR A 135 5.58 4.50 -6.30
CA TYR A 135 4.67 5.63 -6.46
C TYR A 135 4.25 5.85 -7.92
N LEU A 136 5.22 5.84 -8.84
CA LEU A 136 4.93 5.99 -10.27
C LEU A 136 4.07 4.82 -10.80
N ALA A 137 4.38 3.59 -10.41
CA ALA A 137 3.62 2.42 -10.81
C ALA A 137 2.18 2.45 -10.27
N VAL A 138 2.00 2.76 -8.98
CA VAL A 138 0.69 2.95 -8.33
C VAL A 138 -0.13 4.00 -9.10
N THR A 139 0.48 5.17 -9.33
CA THR A 139 -0.19 6.28 -10.01
C THR A 139 -0.66 5.88 -11.41
N LEU A 140 0.16 5.16 -12.17
CA LEU A 140 -0.22 4.69 -13.50
C LEU A 140 -1.32 3.63 -13.47
N VAL A 141 -1.20 2.67 -12.55
CA VAL A 141 -2.16 1.55 -12.40
C VAL A 141 -3.53 2.06 -11.94
N GLU A 142 -3.61 3.16 -11.21
CA GLU A 142 -4.87 3.75 -10.77
C GLU A 142 -5.45 4.77 -11.74
N GLN A 143 -4.64 5.70 -12.27
CA GLN A 143 -5.15 6.76 -13.14
C GLN A 143 -5.80 6.20 -14.41
N ILE A 144 -5.26 5.13 -14.99
CA ILE A 144 -5.79 4.55 -16.24
C ILE A 144 -7.21 3.98 -16.03
N PRO A 145 -7.46 3.04 -15.09
CA PRO A 145 -8.80 2.53 -14.85
C PRO A 145 -9.81 3.57 -14.38
N ILE A 146 -9.41 4.53 -13.54
CA ILE A 146 -10.29 5.61 -13.09
C ILE A 146 -10.71 6.48 -14.29
N ALA A 147 -9.77 6.81 -15.18
CA ALA A 147 -10.05 7.65 -16.35
C ALA A 147 -11.02 7.00 -17.34
N ILE A 148 -11.08 5.66 -17.38
CA ILE A 148 -12.05 4.91 -18.19
C ILE A 148 -13.29 4.49 -17.40
N GLY A 149 -13.45 4.97 -16.17
CA GLY A 149 -14.66 4.83 -15.35
C GLY A 149 -14.84 3.45 -14.71
N LEU A 150 -13.75 2.75 -14.35
CA LEU A 150 -13.81 1.45 -13.67
C LEU A 150 -13.96 1.56 -12.15
N TRP A 151 -13.61 2.70 -11.57
CA TRP A 151 -13.99 3.13 -10.22
C TRP A 151 -13.79 4.64 -10.12
N LYS A 152 -14.32 5.26 -9.08
CA LYS A 152 -14.18 6.70 -8.86
C LYS A 152 -13.99 7.02 -7.38
N TYR A 153 -13.27 8.09 -7.12
CA TYR A 153 -13.29 8.75 -5.82
C TYR A 153 -14.51 9.68 -5.75
N TYR A 154 -15.15 9.75 -4.59
CA TYR A 154 -16.26 10.67 -4.30
C TYR A 154 -16.03 11.39 -2.98
N GLY A 155 -16.89 12.34 -2.62
CA GLY A 155 -16.67 13.20 -1.45
C GLY A 155 -15.56 14.23 -1.68
N HIS A 156 -15.19 14.97 -0.64
CA HIS A 156 -14.23 16.06 -0.79
C HIS A 156 -12.80 15.53 -0.79
N GLN A 157 -12.26 15.26 -1.98
CA GLN A 157 -10.94 14.65 -2.14
C GLN A 157 -9.81 15.69 -2.07
N PRO A 158 -8.75 15.45 -1.28
CA PRO A 158 -7.57 16.31 -1.26
C PRO A 158 -6.70 16.12 -2.50
N LEU A 159 -5.92 17.16 -2.80
CA LEU A 159 -4.79 17.14 -3.74
C LEU A 159 -5.05 16.38 -5.06
N VAL A 160 -6.19 16.61 -5.71
CA VAL A 160 -6.52 15.91 -6.95
C VAL A 160 -5.60 16.33 -8.09
N VAL A 161 -5.00 15.36 -8.77
CA VAL A 161 -4.28 15.56 -10.04
C VAL A 161 -4.79 14.53 -11.05
N GLY A 162 -5.24 15.01 -12.21
CA GLY A 162 -5.94 14.15 -13.17
C GLY A 162 -7.30 13.73 -12.60
N VAL A 163 -7.51 12.42 -12.43
CA VAL A 163 -8.79 11.86 -11.93
C VAL A 163 -8.68 11.25 -10.53
N MET A 164 -7.54 11.44 -9.85
CA MET A 164 -7.22 10.75 -8.61
C MET A 164 -6.56 11.69 -7.58
N PRO A 165 -6.83 11.50 -6.28
CA PRO A 165 -6.09 12.16 -5.19
C PRO A 165 -4.66 11.62 -5.10
N ILE A 166 -3.64 12.50 -5.25
CA ILE A 166 -2.24 12.03 -5.28
C ILE A 166 -1.71 11.58 -3.92
N ASP A 167 -2.30 12.06 -2.83
CA ASP A 167 -1.97 11.63 -1.48
C ASP A 167 -2.31 10.15 -1.27
N MET A 168 -3.38 9.64 -1.89
CA MET A 168 -3.71 8.21 -1.88
C MET A 168 -2.68 7.37 -2.62
N ALA A 169 -2.18 7.82 -3.78
CA ALA A 169 -1.08 7.13 -4.47
C ALA A 169 0.22 7.12 -3.64
N ILE A 170 0.50 8.21 -2.93
CA ILE A 170 1.66 8.29 -2.04
C ILE A 170 1.48 7.38 -0.81
N ALA A 171 0.27 7.25 -0.28
CA ALA A 171 -0.03 6.28 0.79
C ALA A 171 0.09 4.82 0.28
N ASN A 172 -0.41 4.52 -0.92
CA ASN A 172 -0.29 3.21 -1.55
C ASN A 172 1.17 2.81 -1.84
N MET A 173 2.05 3.77 -2.11
CA MET A 173 3.50 3.52 -2.17
C MET A 173 4.03 2.94 -0.83
N VAL A 174 3.56 3.42 0.32
CA VAL A 174 3.95 2.88 1.63
C VAL A 174 3.53 1.42 1.75
N SER A 175 2.33 1.10 1.29
CA SER A 175 1.76 -0.25 1.29
C SER A 175 2.62 -1.24 0.48
N VAL A 176 3.34 -0.76 -0.54
CA VAL A 176 4.29 -1.57 -1.31
C VAL A 176 5.65 -1.66 -0.62
N ILE A 177 6.18 -0.54 -0.11
CA ILE A 177 7.57 -0.46 0.38
C ILE A 177 7.74 -0.99 1.80
N LEU A 178 6.79 -0.75 2.69
CA LEU A 178 6.88 -1.19 4.08
C LEU A 178 6.99 -2.72 4.21
N PRO A 179 6.14 -3.56 3.58
CA PRO A 179 6.31 -5.01 3.65
C PRO A 179 7.65 -5.44 3.06
N MET A 180 8.10 -4.81 1.97
CA MET A 180 9.40 -5.06 1.37
C MET A 180 10.57 -4.83 2.34
N VAL A 181 10.56 -3.71 3.07
CA VAL A 181 11.58 -3.39 4.10
C VAL A 181 11.55 -4.40 5.24
N VAL A 182 10.36 -4.73 5.75
CA VAL A 182 10.19 -5.69 6.86
C VAL A 182 10.66 -7.08 6.46
N ILE A 183 10.25 -7.59 5.29
CA ILE A 183 10.69 -8.90 4.77
C ILE A 183 12.21 -8.93 4.57
N TYR A 184 12.80 -7.86 4.04
CA TYR A 184 14.26 -7.77 3.89
C TYR A 184 14.98 -7.80 5.25
N ALA A 185 14.43 -7.12 6.28
CA ALA A 185 14.99 -7.10 7.62
C ALA A 185 15.06 -8.51 8.24
N ILE A 186 13.96 -9.27 8.11
CA ILE A 186 13.83 -10.60 8.70
C ILE A 186 14.29 -11.72 7.76
N TRP A 187 14.76 -11.41 6.54
CA TRP A 187 15.16 -12.41 5.55
C TRP A 187 16.02 -13.55 6.10
N PRO A 188 17.05 -13.33 6.96
CA PRO A 188 17.89 -14.41 7.48
C PRO A 188 17.15 -15.44 8.34
N ILE A 189 16.02 -15.04 8.94
CA ILE A 189 15.24 -15.92 9.82
C ILE A 189 14.09 -16.62 9.08
N LEU A 190 13.83 -16.26 7.81
CA LEU A 190 12.79 -16.87 6.97
C LEU A 190 13.24 -18.25 6.43
N THR A 191 13.40 -19.20 7.34
CA THR A 191 13.78 -20.59 7.03
C THR A 191 12.77 -21.58 7.59
N GLY A 192 12.57 -22.71 6.89
CA GLY A 192 11.61 -23.73 7.28
C GLY A 192 10.20 -23.16 7.49
N TRP A 193 9.54 -23.52 8.59
CA TRP A 193 8.19 -23.07 8.91
C TRP A 193 8.08 -21.56 9.19
N ARG A 194 9.18 -20.88 9.55
CA ARG A 194 9.17 -19.42 9.81
C ARG A 194 8.87 -18.61 8.56
N GLN A 195 8.98 -19.21 7.38
CA GLN A 195 8.56 -18.58 6.12
C GLN A 195 7.06 -18.26 6.11
N LEU A 196 6.24 -18.96 6.91
CA LEU A 196 4.82 -18.65 7.08
C LEU A 196 4.57 -17.27 7.70
N LEU A 197 5.55 -16.66 8.38
CA LEU A 197 5.45 -15.29 8.89
C LEU A 197 5.12 -14.28 7.78
N VAL A 198 5.51 -14.56 6.53
CA VAL A 198 5.17 -13.74 5.36
C VAL A 198 3.67 -13.55 5.21
N LEU A 199 2.88 -14.60 5.47
CA LEU A 199 1.42 -14.57 5.31
C LEU A 199 0.74 -13.60 6.29
N ALA A 200 1.36 -13.32 7.43
CA ALA A 200 0.87 -12.35 8.40
C ALA A 200 1.50 -10.97 8.19
N LEU A 201 2.83 -10.92 8.08
CA LEU A 201 3.56 -9.65 8.08
C LEU A 201 3.31 -8.81 6.83
N VAL A 202 3.15 -9.42 5.66
CA VAL A 202 2.88 -8.65 4.43
C VAL A 202 1.52 -7.96 4.51
N PRO A 203 0.39 -8.65 4.76
CA PRO A 203 -0.91 -7.96 4.94
C PRO A 203 -0.92 -6.93 6.06
N ILE A 204 -0.29 -7.22 7.21
CA ILE A 204 -0.18 -6.25 8.32
C ILE A 204 0.54 -4.98 7.87
N CYS A 205 1.66 -5.11 7.15
CA CYS A 205 2.40 -3.95 6.67
C CYS A 205 1.66 -3.20 5.55
N VAL A 206 0.96 -3.92 4.67
CA VAL A 206 0.15 -3.31 3.61
C VAL A 206 -0.99 -2.49 4.22
N VAL A 207 -1.81 -3.11 5.06
CA VAL A 207 -2.97 -2.47 5.68
C VAL A 207 -2.51 -1.37 6.66
N GLY A 208 -1.60 -1.70 7.57
CA GLY A 208 -1.13 -0.76 8.59
C GLY A 208 -0.31 0.39 8.01
N GLY A 209 0.51 0.13 7.00
CA GLY A 209 1.29 1.15 6.29
C GLY A 209 0.38 2.14 5.58
N HIS A 210 -0.60 1.64 4.81
CA HIS A 210 -1.58 2.49 4.13
C HIS A 210 -2.39 3.33 5.09
N THR A 211 -3.06 2.65 6.04
CA THR A 211 -4.04 3.29 6.93
C THR A 211 -3.37 4.24 7.90
N GLY A 212 -2.18 3.92 8.40
CA GLY A 212 -1.38 4.82 9.22
C GLY A 212 -0.95 6.08 8.46
N ALA A 213 -0.59 5.93 7.18
CA ALA A 213 -0.23 7.06 6.34
C ALA A 213 -1.43 7.95 5.97
N ALA A 214 -2.54 7.33 5.54
CA ALA A 214 -3.75 7.98 5.04
C ALA A 214 -4.72 8.47 6.13
N ALA A 215 -4.46 8.16 7.41
CA ALA A 215 -5.33 8.54 8.52
C ALA A 215 -5.75 10.03 8.53
N PRO A 216 -4.86 11.01 8.28
CA PRO A 216 -5.27 12.42 8.22
C PRO A 216 -6.32 12.69 7.15
N ALA A 217 -6.11 12.20 5.92
CA ALA A 217 -7.06 12.38 4.81
C ALA A 217 -8.39 11.66 5.10
N TYR A 218 -8.35 10.42 5.59
CA TYR A 218 -9.54 9.64 5.95
C TYR A 218 -10.42 10.33 6.99
N MET A 219 -9.85 11.10 7.91
CA MET A 219 -10.63 11.85 8.90
C MET A 219 -11.38 13.04 8.30
N LEU A 220 -10.96 13.57 7.15
CA LEU A 220 -11.50 14.81 6.59
C LEU A 220 -12.21 14.69 5.24
N ILE A 221 -12.02 13.60 4.49
CA ILE A 221 -12.70 13.38 3.19
C ILE A 221 -14.24 13.35 3.36
N ASP A 222 -14.72 12.84 4.48
CA ASP A 222 -16.15 12.76 4.83
C ASP A 222 -16.57 13.78 5.88
N ALA A 223 -15.76 14.81 6.12
CA ALA A 223 -16.08 15.81 7.13
C ALA A 223 -17.34 16.61 6.75
N ASN A 224 -17.95 17.21 7.77
CA ASN A 224 -19.14 18.05 7.60
C ASN A 224 -18.92 19.09 6.49
N PRO A 225 -19.92 19.38 5.62
CA PRO A 225 -19.80 20.36 4.53
C PRO A 225 -19.32 21.75 4.95
N ASN A 226 -19.45 22.11 6.23
CA ASN A 226 -18.97 23.37 6.79
C ASN A 226 -17.45 23.41 7.03
N VAL A 227 -16.74 22.28 6.91
CA VAL A 227 -15.27 22.24 7.03
C VAL A 227 -14.66 22.90 5.79
N PRO A 228 -13.85 23.97 5.96
CA PRO A 228 -13.22 24.62 4.82
C PRO A 228 -12.33 23.66 4.04
N SER A 229 -12.42 23.71 2.71
CA SER A 229 -11.64 22.87 1.78
C SER A 229 -10.12 22.90 2.06
N ALA A 230 -9.60 24.03 2.54
CA ALA A 230 -8.22 24.18 2.95
C ALA A 230 -7.77 23.12 3.98
N PHE A 231 -8.63 22.72 4.92
CA PHE A 231 -8.30 21.69 5.90
C PHE A 231 -8.20 20.30 5.28
N VAL A 232 -9.05 20.00 4.30
CA VAL A 232 -9.00 18.73 3.56
C VAL A 232 -7.71 18.64 2.77
N HIS A 233 -7.35 19.70 2.02
CA HIS A 233 -6.05 19.76 1.34
C HIS A 233 -4.87 19.68 2.30
N LEU A 234 -4.95 20.32 3.47
CA LEU A 234 -3.92 20.21 4.51
C LEU A 234 -3.78 18.76 5.00
N ALA A 235 -4.87 18.04 5.23
CA ALA A 235 -4.83 16.63 5.58
C ALA A 235 -4.21 15.75 4.49
N GLY A 236 -4.45 16.05 3.21
CA GLY A 236 -3.74 15.41 2.10
C GLY A 236 -2.24 15.67 2.15
N VAL A 237 -1.81 16.90 2.42
CA VAL A 237 -0.38 17.23 2.59
C VAL A 237 0.23 16.48 3.77
N VAL A 238 -0.46 16.41 4.91
CA VAL A 238 -0.01 15.65 6.08
C VAL A 238 0.08 14.15 5.76
N THR A 239 -0.85 13.60 4.99
CA THR A 239 -0.81 12.21 4.51
C THR A 239 0.44 11.93 3.66
N CYS A 240 0.79 12.84 2.75
CA CYS A 240 2.04 12.76 1.99
C CYS A 240 3.27 12.78 2.90
N ILE A 241 3.29 13.68 3.89
CA ILE A 241 4.39 13.77 4.87
C ILE A 241 4.51 12.48 5.66
N PHE A 242 3.41 11.96 6.20
CA PHE A 242 3.39 10.69 6.95
C PHE A 242 3.91 9.53 6.11
N SER A 243 3.49 9.45 4.86
CA SER A 243 3.94 8.41 3.94
C SER A 243 5.45 8.42 3.73
N VAL A 244 6.03 9.60 3.47
CA VAL A 244 7.48 9.76 3.29
C VAL A 244 8.22 9.48 4.59
N LEU A 245 7.69 9.94 5.73
CA LEU A 245 8.27 9.70 7.06
C LEU A 245 8.30 8.22 7.42
N ILE A 246 7.23 7.46 7.14
CA ILE A 246 7.18 6.01 7.39
C ILE A 246 8.28 5.30 6.60
N VAL A 247 8.41 5.60 5.30
CA VAL A 247 9.46 4.99 4.46
C VAL A 247 10.85 5.39 4.94
N TRP A 248 11.08 6.67 5.19
CA TRP A 248 12.36 7.18 5.71
C TRP A 248 12.74 6.50 7.03
N PHE A 249 11.79 6.42 7.98
CA PHE A 249 12.02 5.86 9.29
C PHE A 249 12.32 4.36 9.22
N ALA A 250 11.54 3.60 8.43
CA ALA A 250 11.76 2.17 8.23
C ALA A 250 13.13 1.88 7.60
N VAL A 251 13.53 2.66 6.59
CA VAL A 251 14.85 2.55 5.96
C VAL A 251 15.98 2.92 6.92
N LYS A 252 15.80 3.97 7.73
CA LYS A 252 16.78 4.37 8.75
C LYS A 252 16.96 3.30 9.82
N LEU A 253 15.88 2.72 10.33
CA LEU A 253 15.94 1.61 11.29
C LEU A 253 16.68 0.41 10.72
N LEU A 254 16.38 0.02 9.47
CA LEU A 254 17.01 -1.13 8.82
C LEU A 254 18.52 -0.99 8.66
N HIS A 255 19.02 0.23 8.43
CA HIS A 255 20.44 0.52 8.16
C HIS A 255 21.22 0.99 9.39
N GLY A 256 20.82 0.56 10.59
CA GLY A 256 21.55 0.83 11.84
C GLY A 256 21.25 2.20 12.45
N GLY A 257 19.96 2.53 12.55
CA GLY A 257 19.43 3.86 12.87
C GLY A 257 20.08 4.65 14.01
N PHE A 258 20.06 5.98 13.82
CA PHE A 258 20.45 7.10 14.70
C PHE A 258 21.72 6.90 15.55
N PRO A 259 22.92 6.96 14.92
CA PRO A 259 24.19 6.85 15.65
C PRO A 259 24.31 7.87 16.79
N GLU A 260 23.71 9.06 16.63
CA GLU A 260 23.63 10.08 17.67
C GLU A 260 22.90 9.60 18.94
N ILE A 261 21.76 8.91 18.79
CA ILE A 261 20.99 8.35 19.92
C ILE A 261 21.76 7.19 20.57
N ALA A 262 22.46 6.38 19.78
CA ALA A 262 23.30 5.31 20.30
C ALA A 262 24.49 5.86 21.10
N ALA A 263 25.13 6.92 20.59
CA ALA A 263 26.23 7.60 21.27
C ALA A 263 25.76 8.30 22.56
N ASP A 264 24.60 8.95 22.54
CA ASP A 264 24.02 9.63 23.71
C ASP A 264 23.64 8.63 24.82
N ARG A 265 23.08 7.47 24.46
CA ARG A 265 22.81 6.38 25.41
C ARG A 265 24.09 5.84 26.06
N GLU A 266 25.16 5.69 25.28
CA GLU A 266 26.45 5.24 25.81
C GLU A 266 27.10 6.31 26.69
N ALA A 267 26.99 7.59 26.32
CA ALA A 267 27.44 8.72 27.13
C ALA A 267 26.70 8.79 28.48
N HIS A 268 25.37 8.65 28.47
CA HIS A 268 24.56 8.59 29.70
C HIS A 268 24.87 7.37 30.57
N ARG A 269 25.21 6.23 29.97
CA ARG A 269 25.58 5.01 30.71
C ARG A 269 26.97 5.09 31.35
N THR A 270 27.89 5.81 30.70
CA THR A 270 29.28 5.98 31.13
C THR A 270 29.48 7.19 32.05
N ALA A 271 28.55 8.14 32.06
CA ALA A 271 28.52 9.21 33.04
C ALA A 271 28.38 8.61 34.45
N ALA A 272 29.42 8.78 35.28
CA ALA A 272 29.39 8.38 36.67
C ALA A 272 28.21 9.08 37.39
N PRO A 273 27.46 8.39 38.27
CA PRO A 273 26.41 9.04 39.03
C PRO A 273 27.02 10.22 39.82
N GLU A 274 26.39 11.39 39.73
CA GLU A 274 26.79 12.54 40.54
C GLU A 274 26.86 12.11 42.02
N PRO A 275 27.92 12.49 42.75
CA PRO A 275 28.00 12.18 44.16
C PRO A 275 26.78 12.80 44.84
N VAL A 276 25.88 11.94 45.33
CA VAL A 276 24.76 12.35 46.16
C VAL A 276 25.39 12.98 47.40
N HIS A 277 25.35 14.31 47.47
CA HIS A 277 25.74 15.03 48.67
C HIS A 277 24.75 14.63 49.78
N ALA A 278 25.17 13.67 50.60
CA ALA A 278 24.47 13.33 51.83
C ALA A 278 24.57 14.54 52.77
N HIS A 279 23.44 15.20 52.99
CA HIS A 279 23.24 16.19 54.04
C HIS A 279 22.82 15.51 55.35
#